data_AF-A0ABD2L6P9-F1
#
_entry.id   AF-A0ABD2L6P9-F1
#
_cell.length_a   1.000
_cell.length_b   1.000
_cell.length_c   1.000
_cell.angle_alpha   90.00
_cell.angle_beta   90.00
_cell.angle_gamma   90.00
#
_symmetry.space_group_name_H-M   'P 1'
#
loop_
_entity.id
_entity.type
_entity.pdbx_description
1 polymer ?
#
loop_
_entity_poly.entity_id
_entity_poly.type
_entity_poly.pdbx_seq_one_letter_code
_entity_poly.pdbx_strand_id
1 'polypeptide(L)'
;MSGGVASFHVYAPDLIEPMMIGDVIAPVLRIVTIRGKPDKIIEEQFLSAQYHRVLVKEINQIPAGAATPVPYSMVINVDPSGSPGSHWVAVYCEQQNRVEYYDSTGIWPPLSPFIQNFLKSFAHIQFHQLPLQAPYSHSSLLRYLMPIGKEIGTAIGRQGLESGNRVLSNVLEDRDLKESLVSEGKTGLKNLLEKAANNINAQKGQGFDFKRYTKRNDAQEGGAIVPPKNVSVVRSYFREVLPLVTITQESPYLFRLYSDNLWTDLSRIYLFLDLSIEKPDVDGNWVSITAADAQVVGNTEIYDSGNLYPYKVYITNTLSFPMNVKKSFLASTGHYATRTHDSVGDEGFKARCKIFEGGKRAQFLSRLDFDLGNQELYLLNNLDLLFTIYKARDSFIMQTLKANDTTRYRVKVHDVKLYAKMIDVQSSLNLSIYKTLEKQPATYAVRKTEIKSCFISEGRFEIDYNVFSATIPRRMTIALVANGAFNGNYALSPFNFKPFDIRDVAVYAGGMIYPIVPYKLDFAKDIYVRPFVDMYEALGMANSERSFDITKEQFKSGWTFFVIPLTSTLDDSTGYELLRSGTTSIRATFNSAIPEGGVEMIVLGEFDQMIMIDYNRHIVSDSKLS
;
A
#
# COMPACT_ATOMS: atom_id res chain seq x y z
N MET A 1 24.18 -5.32 24.76
CA MET A 1 23.59 -6.59 24.27
C MET A 1 23.93 -6.75 22.80
N SER A 2 23.99 -7.99 22.35
CA SER A 2 24.57 -8.54 21.10
C SER A 2 23.76 -8.30 19.81
N GLY A 3 24.48 -8.11 18.68
CA GLY A 3 24.05 -8.24 17.27
C GLY A 3 23.74 -6.90 16.57
N GLY A 4 24.27 -6.50 15.40
CA GLY A 4 25.19 -7.06 14.42
C GLY A 4 24.67 -6.89 12.98
N VAL A 5 25.14 -5.89 12.21
CA VAL A 5 25.33 -5.92 10.72
C VAL A 5 26.44 -4.93 10.32
N ALA A 6 27.32 -5.37 9.42
CA ALA A 6 28.40 -4.66 8.72
C ALA A 6 28.07 -4.69 7.21
N SER A 7 28.17 -3.61 6.43
CA SER A 7 29.42 -3.02 5.93
C SER A 7 29.13 -1.90 4.91
N PHE A 8 30.08 -0.98 4.67
CA PHE A 8 30.14 -0.10 3.50
C PHE A 8 31.62 0.24 3.20
N HIS A 9 32.02 0.31 1.92
CA HIS A 9 33.40 0.63 1.48
C HIS A 9 33.37 1.75 0.45
N VAL A 10 34.36 2.66 0.48
CA VAL A 10 34.54 3.69 -0.55
C VAL A 10 36.02 3.85 -0.92
N TYR A 11 36.19 4.07 -2.21
CA TYR A 11 37.36 4.15 -3.07
C TYR A 11 38.02 5.55 -3.03
N ALA A 12 39.33 5.65 -3.27
CA ALA A 12 40.03 6.93 -3.44
C ALA A 12 40.90 6.93 -4.73
N PRO A 13 40.92 8.02 -5.52
CA PRO A 13 41.29 7.95 -6.95
C PRO A 13 42.79 7.94 -7.27
N ASP A 14 43.68 8.11 -6.30
CA ASP A 14 45.10 8.41 -6.56
C ASP A 14 46.11 7.44 -5.93
N LEU A 15 45.66 6.29 -5.40
CA LEU A 15 46.54 5.38 -4.62
C LEU A 15 46.98 4.10 -5.36
N ILE A 16 46.65 3.94 -6.66
CA ILE A 16 46.81 2.67 -7.37
C ILE A 16 47.45 2.91 -8.74
N GLU A 17 48.55 2.21 -9.06
CA GLU A 17 49.05 2.16 -10.44
C GLU A 17 48.08 1.35 -11.33
N PRO A 18 47.61 1.92 -12.45
CA PRO A 18 46.64 1.27 -13.31
C PRO A 18 47.23 0.01 -13.97
N MET A 19 46.47 -1.08 -13.97
CA MET A 19 46.83 -2.30 -14.70
C MET A 19 45.76 -2.63 -15.76
N MET A 20 46.20 -3.13 -16.91
CA MET A 20 45.32 -3.55 -18.00
C MET A 20 44.60 -4.85 -17.66
N ILE A 21 43.26 -4.84 -17.73
CA ILE A 21 42.44 -6.05 -17.63
C ILE A 21 41.55 -6.11 -18.88
N GLY A 22 41.87 -7.02 -19.79
CA GLY A 22 41.33 -6.99 -21.15
C GLY A 22 41.85 -5.77 -21.89
N ASP A 23 40.96 -5.03 -22.52
CA ASP A 23 41.21 -3.81 -23.30
C ASP A 23 40.85 -2.53 -22.53
N VAL A 24 40.54 -2.63 -21.23
CA VAL A 24 40.22 -1.49 -20.36
C VAL A 24 41.19 -1.42 -19.17
N ILE A 25 41.63 -0.20 -18.86
CA ILE A 25 42.49 0.09 -17.71
C ILE A 25 41.61 0.31 -16.47
N ALA A 26 41.83 -0.47 -15.42
CA ALA A 26 41.12 -0.34 -14.14
C ALA A 26 42.09 -0.33 -12.94
N PRO A 27 41.86 0.49 -11.89
CA PRO A 27 42.71 0.49 -10.70
C PRO A 27 42.31 -0.64 -9.73
N VAL A 28 43.25 -1.50 -9.34
CA VAL A 28 43.04 -2.56 -8.32
C VAL A 28 43.78 -2.23 -7.02
N LEU A 29 43.05 -2.18 -5.89
CA LEU A 29 43.58 -1.83 -4.58
C LEU A 29 44.56 -2.90 -4.05
N ARG A 30 45.83 -2.54 -3.82
CA ARG A 30 46.86 -3.44 -3.26
C ARG A 30 46.93 -3.28 -1.73
N ILE A 31 46.66 -4.34 -0.99
CA ILE A 31 46.81 -4.34 0.49
C ILE A 31 48.02 -5.21 0.84
N VAL A 32 49.05 -4.62 1.46
CA VAL A 32 50.19 -5.34 2.04
C VAL A 32 50.09 -5.23 3.55
N THR A 33 50.19 -6.35 4.27
CA THR A 33 50.28 -6.35 5.74
C THR A 33 51.66 -6.83 6.15
N ILE A 34 52.41 -6.03 6.92
CA ILE A 34 53.71 -6.41 7.48
C ILE A 34 53.48 -6.95 8.90
N ARG A 35 53.87 -8.20 9.16
CA ARG A 35 54.04 -8.70 10.54
C ARG A 35 55.33 -9.49 10.67
N GLY A 36 56.23 -8.99 11.51
CA GLY A 36 57.47 -9.63 11.94
C GLY A 36 58.08 -8.87 13.12
N LYS A 37 58.97 -9.52 13.90
CA LYS A 37 59.84 -8.82 14.86
C LYS A 37 60.69 -7.77 14.11
N PRO A 38 61.23 -6.73 14.79
CA PRO A 38 62.10 -5.76 14.14
C PRO A 38 63.17 -6.51 13.34
N ASP A 39 63.28 -6.19 12.06
CA ASP A 39 64.22 -6.75 11.06
C ASP A 39 63.85 -8.06 10.35
N LYS A 40 62.56 -8.43 10.27
CA LYS A 40 62.12 -9.41 9.25
C LYS A 40 60.92 -8.93 8.44
N ILE A 41 61.16 -8.75 7.13
CA ILE A 41 60.11 -8.60 6.12
C ILE A 41 59.60 -10.01 5.81
N ILE A 42 58.31 -10.23 6.02
CA ILE A 42 57.60 -11.42 5.53
C ILE A 42 56.48 -10.88 4.66
N GLU A 43 56.50 -11.24 3.38
CA GLU A 43 55.50 -10.89 2.39
C GLU A 43 54.49 -12.04 2.32
N GLU A 44 53.26 -11.82 2.80
CA GLU A 44 52.16 -12.75 2.59
C GLU A 44 51.17 -12.12 1.60
N GLN A 45 51.01 -12.80 0.46
CA GLN A 45 50.15 -12.37 -0.62
C GLN A 45 48.78 -13.01 -0.43
N PHE A 46 47.78 -12.20 -0.09
CA PHE A 46 46.41 -12.67 0.06
C PHE A 46 45.68 -12.54 -1.28
N LEU A 47 45.46 -13.67 -1.95
CA LEU A 47 44.66 -13.76 -3.18
C LEU A 47 43.14 -13.75 -2.90
N SER A 48 42.75 -13.63 -1.63
CA SER A 48 41.36 -13.62 -1.17
C SER A 48 41.18 -12.64 -0.01
N ALA A 49 39.96 -12.09 0.11
CA ALA A 49 39.65 -10.98 1.02
C ALA A 49 39.86 -11.34 2.51
N GLN A 50 40.37 -10.38 3.28
CA GLN A 50 40.65 -10.50 4.71
C GLN A 50 39.90 -9.42 5.51
N TYR A 51 39.37 -9.78 6.69
CA TYR A 51 38.58 -8.87 7.54
C TYR A 51 39.26 -8.60 8.88
N HIS A 52 39.34 -7.33 9.27
CA HIS A 52 39.94 -6.85 10.53
C HIS A 52 38.95 -5.99 11.33
N ARG A 53 39.16 -5.89 12.65
CA ARG A 53 38.29 -5.15 13.58
C ARG A 53 38.89 -3.78 13.93
N VAL A 54 38.08 -2.71 13.82
CA VAL A 54 38.45 -1.33 14.20
C VAL A 54 37.81 -0.95 15.55
N LEU A 55 38.52 -0.16 16.36
CA LEU A 55 38.12 0.28 17.70
C LEU A 55 37.36 1.62 17.66
N VAL A 56 36.23 1.68 18.36
CA VAL A 56 35.36 2.87 18.52
C VAL A 56 35.84 3.70 19.72
N LYS A 57 35.79 5.03 19.61
CA LYS A 57 35.94 5.93 20.76
C LYS A 57 34.60 6.61 21.05
N GLU A 58 33.89 6.10 22.05
CA GLU A 58 32.68 6.72 22.58
C GLU A 58 33.04 7.96 23.40
N ILE A 59 32.33 9.06 23.15
CA ILE A 59 32.47 10.31 23.89
C ILE A 59 31.09 10.81 24.32
N ASN A 60 30.95 11.22 25.58
CA ASN A 60 29.68 11.63 26.18
C ASN A 60 29.34 13.12 25.93
N GLN A 61 30.06 13.80 25.04
CA GLN A 61 29.90 15.22 24.73
C GLN A 61 30.17 15.48 23.25
N ILE A 62 29.47 16.46 22.67
CA ILE A 62 29.70 16.93 21.30
C ILE A 62 31.02 17.72 21.26
N PRO A 63 31.95 17.44 20.32
CA PRO A 63 33.22 18.18 20.22
C PRO A 63 33.00 19.68 20.00
N ALA A 64 33.76 20.53 20.69
CA ALA A 64 33.73 21.97 20.48
C ALA A 64 34.31 22.31 19.08
N GLY A 65 33.47 22.88 18.20
CA GLY A 65 33.61 22.93 16.75
C GLY A 65 34.71 23.82 16.15
N ALA A 66 35.96 23.69 16.60
CA ALA A 66 37.11 24.32 15.91
C ALA A 66 38.44 23.54 16.02
N ALA A 67 38.57 22.54 16.91
CA ALA A 67 39.84 21.84 17.16
C ALA A 67 39.87 20.39 16.64
N THR A 68 38.77 19.90 16.05
CA THR A 68 38.69 18.53 15.54
C THR A 68 39.25 18.46 14.11
N PRO A 69 40.23 17.58 13.82
CA PRO A 69 40.72 17.39 12.46
C PRO A 69 39.60 16.97 11.50
N VAL A 70 39.45 17.67 10.38
CA VAL A 70 38.50 17.35 9.29
C VAL A 70 39.20 16.51 8.19
N PRO A 71 38.46 15.64 7.47
CA PRO A 71 37.02 15.40 7.59
C PRO A 71 36.68 14.48 8.77
N TYR A 72 35.52 14.71 9.37
CA TYR A 72 34.97 13.80 10.38
C TYR A 72 33.45 13.71 10.29
N SER A 73 32.91 12.58 10.73
CA SER A 73 31.48 12.38 10.92
C SER A 73 31.19 11.94 12.35
N MET A 74 29.99 12.25 12.82
CA MET A 74 29.51 11.80 14.12
C MET A 74 28.02 11.50 14.06
N VAL A 75 27.61 10.51 14.84
CA VAL A 75 26.21 10.18 15.07
C VAL A 75 25.90 10.51 16.52
N ILE A 76 24.86 11.31 16.72
CA ILE A 76 24.51 11.89 18.01
C ILE A 76 23.16 11.34 18.43
N ASN A 77 23.10 10.74 19.62
CA ASN A 77 21.83 10.48 20.29
C ASN A 77 21.32 11.79 20.87
N VAL A 78 20.10 12.20 20.49
CA VAL A 78 19.49 13.44 20.98
C VAL A 78 18.75 13.20 22.30
N ASP A 79 18.48 11.94 22.66
CA ASP A 79 17.79 11.61 23.89
C ASP A 79 18.73 11.60 25.12
N PRO A 80 18.22 11.84 26.35
CA PRO A 80 19.01 11.75 27.57
C PRO A 80 19.66 10.37 27.76
N SER A 81 20.84 10.32 28.38
CA SER A 81 21.65 9.10 28.54
C SER A 81 20.95 7.92 29.24
N GLY A 82 19.87 8.18 30.00
CA GLY A 82 19.07 7.15 30.67
C GLY A 82 17.91 6.59 29.86
N SER A 83 17.77 6.99 28.59
CA SER A 83 16.66 6.60 27.72
C SER A 83 17.11 5.66 26.60
N PRO A 84 16.20 4.91 25.95
CA PRO A 84 16.55 3.86 24.99
C PRO A 84 17.25 4.31 23.69
N GLY A 85 17.56 5.60 23.52
CA GLY A 85 18.18 6.15 22.31
C GLY A 85 17.30 5.98 21.09
N SER A 86 16.25 6.79 21.01
CA SER A 86 15.20 6.71 20.00
C SER A 86 15.26 7.79 18.94
N HIS A 87 16.09 8.82 19.12
CA HIS A 87 16.34 9.87 18.11
C HIS A 87 17.83 10.07 17.90
N TRP A 88 18.29 9.75 16.69
CA TRP A 88 19.69 9.87 16.29
C TRP A 88 19.80 10.82 15.11
N VAL A 89 20.81 11.68 15.14
CA VAL A 89 21.11 12.61 14.06
C VAL A 89 22.56 12.42 13.62
N ALA A 90 22.82 12.65 12.34
CA ALA A 90 24.15 12.53 11.78
C ALA A 90 24.68 13.91 11.41
N VAL A 91 25.97 14.12 11.68
CA VAL A 91 26.70 15.33 11.32
C VAL A 91 27.92 14.92 10.53
N TYR A 92 28.16 15.60 9.41
CA TYR A 92 29.37 15.46 8.62
C TYR A 92 30.03 16.83 8.46
N CYS A 93 31.32 16.88 8.79
CA CYS A 93 32.15 18.05 8.65
C CYS A 93 33.26 17.75 7.64
N GLU A 94 33.10 18.23 6.41
CA GLU A 94 34.09 18.08 5.35
C GLU A 94 35.23 19.10 5.48
N GLN A 95 34.90 20.31 5.93
CA GLN A 95 35.82 21.44 6.07
C GLN A 95 35.57 22.15 7.41
N GLN A 96 36.58 22.84 7.95
CA GLN A 96 36.50 23.47 9.28
C GLN A 96 35.30 24.41 9.47
N ASN A 97 34.81 25.06 8.40
CA ASN A 97 33.73 26.04 8.46
C ASN A 97 32.41 25.58 7.80
N ARG A 98 32.31 24.33 7.34
CA ARG A 98 31.11 23.78 6.69
C ARG A 98 30.64 22.50 7.36
N VAL A 99 29.34 22.43 7.64
CA VAL A 99 28.72 21.28 8.27
C VAL A 99 27.46 20.86 7.53
N GLU A 100 27.31 19.56 7.32
CA GLU A 100 26.07 18.92 6.88
C GLU A 100 25.38 18.29 8.09
N TYR A 101 24.13 18.70 8.31
CA TYR A 101 23.26 18.19 9.36
C TYR A 101 22.16 17.34 8.76
N TYR A 102 22.07 16.08 9.20
CA TYR A 102 21.06 15.13 8.76
C TYR A 102 20.18 14.68 9.92
N ASP A 103 18.88 14.89 9.76
CA ASP A 103 17.84 14.34 10.62
C ASP A 103 16.84 13.60 9.74
N SER A 104 16.69 12.29 9.96
CA SER A 104 15.79 11.43 9.18
C SER A 104 14.32 11.84 9.32
N THR A 105 13.98 12.59 10.36
CA THR A 105 12.63 13.11 10.63
C THR A 105 12.37 14.48 9.99
N GLY A 106 13.38 15.09 9.35
CA GLY A 106 13.25 16.38 8.67
C GLY A 106 13.04 17.59 9.59
N ILE A 107 13.26 17.45 10.91
CA ILE A 107 13.06 18.52 11.90
C ILE A 107 14.14 19.60 11.76
N TRP A 108 13.72 20.83 11.44
CA TRP A 108 14.59 21.99 11.34
C TRP A 108 13.91 23.28 11.85
N PRO A 109 14.58 24.12 12.66
CA PRO A 109 15.89 23.91 13.28
C PRO A 109 15.88 22.74 14.30
N PRO A 110 17.04 22.14 14.64
CA PRO A 110 17.10 21.04 15.60
C PRO A 110 16.51 21.44 16.94
N LEU A 111 15.68 20.59 17.57
CA LEU A 111 15.02 20.92 18.85
C LEU A 111 15.98 21.00 20.03
N SER A 112 17.13 20.31 19.95
CA SER A 112 18.13 20.29 21.03
C SER A 112 18.96 21.59 21.03
N PRO A 113 18.96 22.36 22.14
CA PRO A 113 19.78 23.57 22.27
C PRO A 113 21.29 23.30 22.13
N PHE A 114 21.74 22.09 22.49
CA PHE A 114 23.15 21.68 22.36
C PHE A 114 23.56 21.56 20.88
N ILE A 115 22.70 20.98 20.06
CA ILE A 115 22.93 20.87 18.61
C ILE A 115 22.83 22.24 17.96
N GLN A 116 21.86 23.07 18.34
CA GLN A 116 21.76 24.45 17.85
C GLN A 116 23.03 25.25 18.14
N ASN A 117 23.59 25.13 19.36
CA ASN A 117 24.82 25.82 19.73
C ASN A 117 26.05 25.26 19.03
N PHE A 118 26.11 23.94 18.80
CA PHE A 118 27.15 23.33 17.99
C PHE A 118 27.11 23.82 16.53
N LEU A 119 25.93 23.85 15.89
CA LEU A 119 25.82 24.29 14.50
C LEU A 119 26.17 25.78 14.33
N LYS A 120 25.93 26.63 15.34
CA LYS A 120 26.32 28.05 15.32
C LYS A 120 27.82 28.29 15.13
N SER A 121 28.69 27.30 15.42
CA SER A 121 30.14 27.47 15.21
C SER A 121 30.54 27.40 13.73
N PHE A 122 29.65 27.00 12.83
CA PHE A 122 29.94 26.86 11.39
C PHE A 122 29.41 28.05 10.58
N ALA A 123 30.19 28.49 9.59
CA ALA A 123 29.80 29.59 8.71
C ALA A 123 28.79 29.15 7.63
N HIS A 124 28.81 27.88 7.23
CA HIS A 124 27.91 27.30 6.25
C HIS A 124 27.29 26.01 6.78
N ILE A 125 25.95 26.00 6.88
CA ILE A 125 25.20 24.86 7.38
C ILE A 125 24.24 24.38 6.29
N GLN A 126 24.43 23.14 5.87
CA GLN A 126 23.56 22.46 4.92
C GLN A 126 22.70 21.44 5.68
N PHE A 127 21.40 21.43 5.44
CA PHE A 127 20.48 20.54 6.13
C PHE A 127 19.45 19.93 5.17
N HIS A 128 18.93 18.76 5.54
CA HIS A 128 17.86 18.08 4.81
C HIS A 128 16.51 18.32 5.50
N GLN A 129 15.48 18.65 4.71
CA GLN A 129 14.15 19.00 5.20
C GLN A 129 13.08 17.97 4.82
N LEU A 130 13.45 16.97 4.02
CA LEU A 130 12.58 15.88 3.61
C LEU A 130 12.58 14.80 4.71
N PRO A 131 11.44 14.55 5.37
CA PRO A 131 11.32 13.42 6.28
C PRO A 131 11.40 12.13 5.46
N LEU A 132 12.48 11.36 5.66
CA LEU A 132 12.70 10.07 4.98
C LEU A 132 12.23 8.89 5.85
N GLN A 133 11.95 9.14 7.14
CA GLN A 133 11.41 8.17 8.06
C GLN A 133 9.91 8.39 8.28
N ALA A 134 9.12 7.34 8.05
CA ALA A 134 7.67 7.35 8.31
C ALA A 134 7.36 7.23 9.82
N PRO A 135 6.37 7.96 10.36
CA PRO A 135 5.98 7.86 11.76
C PRO A 135 5.18 6.56 11.99
N TYR A 136 5.85 5.48 12.38
CA TYR A 136 5.18 4.27 12.84
C TYR A 136 5.24 4.16 14.38
N SER A 137 4.11 3.78 14.98
CA SER A 137 3.80 3.59 16.42
C SER A 137 3.14 4.77 17.16
N HIS A 138 2.03 4.47 17.85
CA HIS A 138 1.17 5.36 18.67
C HIS A 138 1.91 6.15 19.79
N SER A 139 3.21 5.95 20.00
CA SER A 139 4.02 6.71 20.94
C SER A 139 4.67 7.97 20.35
N SER A 140 4.63 8.17 19.03
CA SER A 140 5.26 9.33 18.36
C SER A 140 4.36 10.57 18.25
N LEU A 141 3.03 10.40 18.25
CA LEU A 141 2.08 11.52 18.17
C LEU A 141 2.09 12.38 19.45
N LEU A 142 2.22 11.73 20.62
CA LEU A 142 2.44 12.39 21.92
C LEU A 142 3.80 13.11 21.99
N ARG A 143 4.77 12.67 21.19
CA ARG A 143 6.12 13.24 21.10
C ARG A 143 6.17 14.50 20.22
N TYR A 144 5.27 14.61 19.23
CA TYR A 144 5.07 15.83 18.43
C TYR A 144 4.32 16.93 19.22
N LEU A 145 3.42 16.54 20.13
CA LEU A 145 2.58 17.46 20.91
C LEU A 145 3.20 17.91 22.25
N MET A 146 4.07 17.10 22.88
CA MET A 146 4.64 17.43 24.19
C MET A 146 5.58 18.65 24.23
N PRO A 147 6.40 18.96 23.22
CA PRO A 147 7.23 20.18 23.22
C PRO A 147 6.38 21.45 23.03
N ILE A 148 5.34 21.37 22.19
CA ILE A 148 4.36 22.45 21.99
C ILE A 148 3.59 22.69 23.30
N GLY A 149 3.21 21.63 24.02
CA GLY A 149 2.57 21.73 25.34
C GLY A 149 3.49 22.22 26.46
N LYS A 150 4.80 21.91 26.43
CA LYS A 150 5.76 22.38 27.45
C LYS A 150 6.21 23.83 27.24
N GLU A 151 6.36 24.31 26.00
CA GLU A 151 6.65 25.74 25.74
C GLU A 151 5.44 26.65 26.03
N ILE A 152 4.21 26.15 25.85
CA ILE A 152 3.00 26.84 26.30
C ILE A 152 2.90 26.86 27.84
N GLY A 153 3.41 25.82 28.52
CA GLY A 153 3.40 25.70 29.98
C GLY A 153 4.39 26.61 30.72
N THR A 154 5.47 27.08 30.08
CA THR A 154 6.47 27.93 30.74
C THR A 154 6.41 29.41 30.35
N ALA A 155 5.70 29.77 29.28
CA ALA A 155 5.49 31.17 28.89
C ALA A 155 4.22 31.81 29.53
N ILE A 156 3.35 31.01 30.14
CA ILE A 156 2.10 31.45 30.80
C ILE A 156 2.27 31.31 32.32
N GLY A 157 3.38 31.81 32.84
CA GLY A 157 3.64 31.90 34.28
C GLY A 157 2.96 33.13 34.87
N ARG A 158 2.00 32.91 35.77
CA ARG A 158 1.33 33.86 36.68
C ARG A 158 0.24 34.79 36.14
N GLN A 159 0.31 35.38 34.94
CA GLN A 159 -0.76 36.33 34.52
C GLN A 159 -2.02 35.66 33.96
N GLY A 160 -1.91 34.48 33.32
CA GLY A 160 -3.07 33.72 32.84
C GLY A 160 -3.93 33.08 33.94
N LEU A 161 -3.34 32.92 35.13
CA LEU A 161 -4.03 32.33 36.28
C LEU A 161 -4.94 33.34 37.00
N GLU A 162 -4.57 34.63 37.01
CA GLU A 162 -5.38 35.70 37.61
C GLU A 162 -6.54 36.15 36.72
N SER A 163 -6.35 36.16 35.39
CA SER A 163 -7.45 36.38 34.44
C SER A 163 -8.41 35.19 34.41
N GLY A 164 -7.89 33.96 34.49
CA GLY A 164 -8.70 32.75 34.68
C GLY A 164 -9.54 32.78 35.96
N ASN A 165 -8.96 33.25 37.09
CA ASN A 165 -9.69 33.38 38.35
C ASN A 165 -10.73 34.52 38.36
N ARG A 166 -10.51 35.65 37.67
CA ARG A 166 -11.52 36.72 37.52
C ARG A 166 -12.66 36.35 36.59
N VAL A 167 -12.38 35.54 35.56
CA VAL A 167 -13.44 35.00 34.68
C VAL A 167 -14.26 33.95 35.42
N LEU A 168 -13.63 33.09 36.24
CA LEU A 168 -14.33 32.14 37.10
C LEU A 168 -15.16 32.80 38.20
N SER A 169 -14.71 33.93 38.79
CA SER A 169 -15.52 34.67 39.77
C SER A 169 -16.73 35.36 39.15
N ASN A 170 -16.61 35.87 37.92
CA ASN A 170 -17.72 36.55 37.22
C ASN A 170 -18.75 35.57 36.65
N VAL A 171 -18.37 34.31 36.39
CA VAL A 171 -19.28 33.22 36.01
C VAL A 171 -20.08 32.72 37.21
N LEU A 172 -19.59 32.92 38.45
CA LEU A 172 -20.35 32.62 39.67
C LEU A 172 -21.41 33.71 40.01
N GLU A 173 -21.36 34.87 39.35
CA GLU A 173 -22.32 35.98 39.53
C GLU A 173 -23.31 36.14 38.36
N ASP A 174 -23.45 35.10 37.52
CA ASP A 174 -24.51 34.93 36.52
C ASP A 174 -24.64 36.09 35.48
N ARG A 175 -23.51 36.56 34.94
CA ARG A 175 -23.48 37.46 33.77
C ARG A 175 -22.97 36.77 32.50
N ASP A 176 -23.53 37.20 31.37
CA ASP A 176 -23.39 36.54 30.06
C ASP A 176 -21.93 36.46 29.57
N LEU A 177 -21.47 35.21 29.37
CA LEU A 177 -20.09 34.82 29.06
C LEU A 177 -19.56 35.47 27.76
N LYS A 178 -20.45 35.78 26.82
CA LYS A 178 -20.07 36.14 25.45
C LYS A 178 -19.50 37.56 25.34
N GLU A 179 -19.95 38.49 26.17
CA GLU A 179 -19.47 39.90 26.15
C GLU A 179 -18.17 40.09 26.94
N SER A 180 -17.96 39.32 28.03
CA SER A 180 -16.69 39.35 28.77
C SER A 180 -15.52 38.78 27.96
N LEU A 181 -15.73 37.69 27.20
CA LEU A 181 -14.69 37.07 26.36
C LEU A 181 -14.24 37.96 25.20
N VAL A 182 -15.15 38.74 24.61
CA VAL A 182 -14.85 39.59 23.43
C VAL A 182 -14.18 40.91 23.84
N SER A 183 -14.55 41.46 25.00
CA SER A 183 -13.99 42.73 25.48
C SER A 183 -12.58 42.57 26.08
N GLU A 184 -12.33 41.54 26.90
CA GLU A 184 -10.99 41.27 27.43
C GLU A 184 -10.03 40.73 26.34
N GLY A 185 -10.54 39.94 25.39
CA GLY A 185 -9.76 39.44 24.25
C GLY A 185 -9.27 40.55 23.30
N LYS A 186 -10.10 41.56 23.01
CA LYS A 186 -9.69 42.71 22.19
C LYS A 186 -8.69 43.62 22.89
N THR A 187 -8.80 43.78 24.20
CA THR A 187 -7.92 44.64 25.00
C THR A 187 -6.55 43.97 25.21
N GLY A 188 -6.53 42.65 25.41
CA GLY A 188 -5.30 41.84 25.44
C GLY A 188 -4.56 41.84 24.10
N LEU A 189 -5.28 41.74 22.97
CA LEU A 189 -4.67 41.75 21.64
C LEU A 189 -4.11 43.14 21.27
N LYS A 190 -4.77 44.24 21.66
CA LYS A 190 -4.26 45.61 21.47
C LYS A 190 -2.97 45.86 22.26
N ASN A 191 -2.94 45.46 23.54
CA ASN A 191 -1.75 45.60 24.39
C ASN A 191 -0.59 44.71 23.93
N LEU A 192 -0.87 43.55 23.32
CA LEU A 192 0.13 42.67 22.71
C LEU A 192 0.66 43.24 21.39
N LEU A 193 -0.19 43.88 20.58
CA LEU A 193 0.23 44.56 19.35
C LEU A 193 1.03 45.84 19.61
N GLU A 194 0.70 46.61 20.65
CA GLU A 194 1.51 47.77 21.10
C GLU A 194 2.86 47.32 21.70
N LYS A 195 2.90 46.23 22.48
CA LYS A 195 4.16 45.65 22.96
C LYS A 195 4.99 45.04 21.83
N ALA A 196 4.36 44.46 20.80
CA ALA A 196 5.04 43.98 19.61
C ALA A 196 5.62 45.14 18.78
N ALA A 197 4.89 46.24 18.62
CA ALA A 197 5.37 47.44 17.93
C ALA A 197 6.54 48.12 18.67
N ASN A 198 6.49 48.18 20.00
CA ASN A 198 7.57 48.74 20.82
C ASN A 198 8.83 47.82 20.86
N ASN A 199 8.65 46.49 20.74
CA ASN A 199 9.77 45.54 20.64
C ASN A 199 10.43 45.51 19.24
N ILE A 200 9.72 45.90 18.18
CA ILE A 200 10.29 46.03 16.83
C ILE A 200 11.28 47.21 16.74
N ASN A 201 11.10 48.26 17.55
CA ASN A 201 12.05 49.38 17.61
C ASN A 201 13.22 49.16 18.58
N ALA A 202 13.13 48.18 19.50
CA ALA A 202 14.18 47.86 20.48
C ALA A 202 15.12 46.70 20.07
N GLN A 203 14.81 45.96 19.00
CA GLN A 203 15.64 44.85 18.48
C GLN A 203 16.27 45.14 17.11
N LYS A 204 16.89 46.32 16.97
CA LYS A 204 17.82 46.62 15.85
C LYS A 204 19.26 46.09 16.08
N GLY A 205 19.47 45.18 17.02
CA GLY A 205 20.77 44.55 17.26
C GLY A 205 20.62 43.06 17.57
N GLN A 206 21.34 42.23 16.81
CA GLN A 206 21.43 40.75 16.89
C GLN A 206 20.27 39.95 16.26
N GLY A 207 20.17 40.00 14.92
CA GLY A 207 19.34 39.07 14.13
C GLY A 207 20.13 37.86 13.61
N PHE A 208 19.49 36.69 13.60
CA PHE A 208 19.96 35.48 12.90
C PHE A 208 20.24 35.79 11.42
N ASP A 209 21.45 35.48 10.96
CA ASP A 209 21.90 35.75 9.59
C ASP A 209 21.48 34.62 8.64
N PHE A 210 20.32 34.78 8.00
CA PHE A 210 19.73 33.79 7.08
C PHE A 210 20.59 33.50 5.82
N LYS A 211 21.67 34.25 5.56
CA LYS A 211 22.55 34.05 4.38
C LYS A 211 23.46 32.82 4.48
N ARG A 212 23.62 32.25 5.67
CA ARG A 212 24.55 31.13 5.97
C ARG A 212 23.96 29.74 5.73
N TYR A 213 22.65 29.67 5.46
CA TYR A 213 21.90 28.43 5.35
C TYR A 213 21.54 28.17 3.88
N THR A 214 22.11 27.11 3.31
CA THR A 214 21.82 26.71 1.93
C THR A 214 21.01 25.41 1.94
N LYS A 215 19.80 25.48 1.38
CA LYS A 215 18.92 24.32 1.21
C LYS A 215 19.51 23.40 0.13
N ARG A 216 19.57 22.10 0.41
CA ARG A 216 19.82 21.10 -0.63
C ARG A 216 18.51 20.80 -1.35
N ASN A 217 18.38 21.25 -2.60
CA ASN A 217 17.28 20.86 -3.47
C ASN A 217 17.65 19.55 -4.18
N ASP A 218 17.62 18.43 -3.46
CA ASP A 218 17.59 17.12 -4.10
C ASP A 218 16.14 16.85 -4.51
N ALA A 219 15.64 17.63 -5.47
CA ALA A 219 14.51 17.18 -6.26
C ALA A 219 15.06 16.06 -7.13
N GLN A 220 14.75 14.80 -6.80
CA GLN A 220 14.71 13.78 -7.83
C GLN A 220 13.71 14.28 -8.88
N GLU A 221 14.24 14.71 -10.02
CA GLU A 221 13.45 14.82 -11.25
C GLU A 221 12.94 13.41 -11.56
N GLY A 222 11.67 13.17 -11.22
CA GLY A 222 10.97 11.91 -11.44
C GLY A 222 10.34 11.36 -10.16
N GLY A 223 9.11 11.80 -9.83
CA GLY A 223 8.30 11.13 -8.80
C GLY A 223 7.13 11.94 -8.25
N ALA A 224 5.92 11.68 -8.78
CA ALA A 224 4.58 11.96 -8.25
C ALA A 224 4.27 13.35 -7.62
N ILE A 225 3.48 14.15 -8.34
CA ILE A 225 2.95 15.48 -7.92
C ILE A 225 1.50 15.35 -7.45
N VAL A 226 1.26 14.46 -6.49
CA VAL A 226 0.04 14.54 -5.68
C VAL A 226 0.49 14.32 -4.24
N PRO A 227 0.13 15.20 -3.30
CA PRO A 227 0.51 15.01 -1.91
C PRO A 227 0.02 13.64 -1.42
N PRO A 228 0.84 12.89 -0.67
CA PRO A 228 0.39 11.64 -0.05
C PRO A 228 -0.84 11.89 0.83
N LYS A 229 -1.68 10.85 0.99
CA LYS A 229 -2.84 10.89 1.90
C LYS A 229 -2.43 11.50 3.25
N ASN A 230 -3.23 12.45 3.75
CA ASN A 230 -3.13 13.11 5.07
C ASN A 230 -2.37 14.45 5.18
N VAL A 231 -1.96 15.10 4.09
CA VAL A 231 -1.43 16.49 4.17
C VAL A 231 -2.55 17.51 3.93
N SER A 232 -2.67 18.52 4.80
CA SER A 232 -3.53 19.71 4.63
C SER A 232 -5.01 19.41 4.32
N VAL A 233 -5.56 18.35 4.90
CA VAL A 233 -7.00 18.05 4.85
C VAL A 233 -7.74 18.94 5.84
N VAL A 234 -8.71 19.73 5.36
CA VAL A 234 -9.58 20.57 6.20
C VAL A 234 -10.70 19.73 6.80
N ARG A 235 -11.36 18.93 5.96
CA ARG A 235 -12.44 18.01 6.34
C ARG A 235 -12.53 16.85 5.37
N SER A 236 -13.09 15.73 5.83
CA SER A 236 -13.44 14.60 4.99
C SER A 236 -14.77 14.01 5.40
N TYR A 237 -15.56 13.53 4.44
CA TYR A 237 -16.86 12.91 4.71
C TYR A 237 -17.22 11.91 3.61
N PHE A 238 -18.18 11.01 3.89
CA PHE A 238 -18.73 10.12 2.89
C PHE A 238 -19.94 10.77 2.22
N ARG A 239 -19.94 10.80 0.88
CA ARG A 239 -21.07 11.21 0.05
C ARG A 239 -21.81 9.97 -0.41
N GLU A 240 -23.10 9.93 -0.14
CA GLU A 240 -24.00 8.95 -0.75
C GLU A 240 -24.29 9.36 -2.20
N VAL A 241 -24.16 8.40 -3.11
CA VAL A 241 -24.44 8.54 -4.54
C VAL A 241 -25.48 7.49 -4.89
N LEU A 242 -26.62 7.97 -5.39
CA LEU A 242 -27.75 7.14 -5.80
C LEU A 242 -27.60 6.70 -7.27
N PRO A 243 -28.24 5.60 -7.67
CA PRO A 243 -28.21 5.17 -9.06
C PRO A 243 -28.92 6.19 -9.96
N LEU A 244 -28.42 6.37 -11.18
CA LEU A 244 -28.98 7.30 -12.17
C LEU A 244 -30.34 6.86 -12.70
N VAL A 245 -30.63 5.57 -12.62
CA VAL A 245 -31.86 4.94 -13.11
C VAL A 245 -32.54 4.17 -11.99
N THR A 246 -33.86 3.96 -12.12
CA THR A 246 -34.63 3.12 -11.21
C THR A 246 -34.01 1.72 -11.14
N ILE A 247 -33.89 1.19 -9.92
CA ILE A 247 -33.32 -0.12 -9.66
C ILE A 247 -34.22 -1.19 -10.30
N THR A 248 -33.70 -1.88 -11.30
CA THR A 248 -34.29 -3.07 -11.91
C THR A 248 -33.53 -4.32 -11.48
N GLN A 249 -34.09 -5.50 -11.75
CA GLN A 249 -33.39 -6.79 -11.50
C GLN A 249 -32.33 -7.10 -12.57
N GLU A 250 -32.31 -6.31 -13.63
CA GLU A 250 -31.39 -6.43 -14.75
C GLU A 250 -30.28 -5.37 -14.61
N SER A 251 -29.03 -5.80 -14.71
CA SER A 251 -27.88 -4.91 -14.78
C SER A 251 -27.77 -4.20 -16.14
N PRO A 252 -27.10 -3.05 -16.24
CA PRO A 252 -26.22 -2.41 -15.24
C PRO A 252 -26.88 -1.39 -14.31
N TYR A 253 -26.29 -1.23 -13.12
CA TYR A 253 -26.53 -0.11 -12.20
C TYR A 253 -25.50 1.00 -12.47
N LEU A 254 -25.98 2.21 -12.79
CA LEU A 254 -25.14 3.34 -13.17
C LEU A 254 -25.06 4.35 -12.02
N PHE A 255 -23.86 4.74 -11.62
CA PHE A 255 -23.61 5.81 -10.65
C PHE A 255 -22.70 6.86 -11.26
N ARG A 256 -23.00 8.14 -11.06
CA ARG A 256 -22.11 9.23 -11.47
C ARG A 256 -21.75 10.09 -10.27
N LEU A 257 -20.45 10.18 -10.00
CA LEU A 257 -19.91 11.22 -9.14
C LEU A 257 -19.59 12.43 -10.02
N TYR A 258 -20.43 13.45 -9.93
CA TYR A 258 -20.21 14.70 -10.66
C TYR A 258 -18.97 15.43 -10.16
N SER A 259 -18.31 16.12 -11.08
CA SER A 259 -17.21 17.02 -10.81
C SER A 259 -17.58 18.00 -9.70
N ASP A 260 -16.65 18.11 -8.76
CA ASP A 260 -16.75 18.95 -7.59
C ASP A 260 -15.37 19.53 -7.30
N ASN A 261 -15.33 20.63 -6.56
CA ASN A 261 -14.10 21.22 -6.04
C ASN A 261 -13.43 20.32 -5.00
N LEU A 262 -14.15 19.34 -4.46
CA LEU A 262 -13.62 18.34 -3.54
C LEU A 262 -12.81 17.28 -4.27
N TRP A 263 -11.77 16.80 -3.60
CA TRP A 263 -10.96 15.67 -4.02
C TRP A 263 -11.66 14.35 -3.65
N THR A 264 -11.34 13.27 -4.36
CA THR A 264 -11.98 11.96 -4.11
C THR A 264 -10.96 10.93 -3.66
N ASP A 265 -11.22 10.24 -2.56
CA ASP A 265 -10.43 9.10 -2.11
C ASP A 265 -10.98 7.80 -2.71
N LEU A 266 -10.44 7.41 -3.87
CA LEU A 266 -10.86 6.22 -4.62
C LEU A 266 -10.65 4.91 -3.84
N SER A 267 -9.75 4.90 -2.85
CA SER A 267 -9.52 3.73 -2.01
C SER A 267 -10.64 3.45 -1.01
N ARG A 268 -11.54 4.41 -0.83
CA ARG A 268 -12.68 4.33 0.09
C ARG A 268 -13.98 4.61 -0.64
N ILE A 269 -14.22 3.79 -1.68
CA ILE A 269 -15.51 3.70 -2.34
C ILE A 269 -16.17 2.38 -1.92
N TYR A 270 -17.38 2.50 -1.38
CA TYR A 270 -18.16 1.36 -0.91
C TYR A 270 -19.45 1.22 -1.70
N LEU A 271 -19.77 -0.01 -2.08
CA LEU A 271 -21.05 -0.39 -2.65
C LEU A 271 -21.92 -0.99 -1.54
N PHE A 272 -23.09 -0.41 -1.35
CA PHE A 272 -24.15 -0.93 -0.49
C PHE A 272 -25.17 -1.69 -1.32
N LEU A 273 -25.58 -2.85 -0.83
CA LEU A 273 -26.56 -3.74 -1.46
C LEU A 273 -27.58 -4.20 -0.41
N ASP A 274 -28.86 -4.12 -0.74
CA ASP A 274 -29.95 -4.76 -0.01
C ASP A 274 -30.57 -5.85 -0.89
N LEU A 275 -30.40 -7.11 -0.49
CA LEU A 275 -30.71 -8.29 -1.31
C LEU A 275 -31.71 -9.22 -0.62
N SER A 276 -32.49 -9.95 -1.41
CA SER A 276 -33.23 -11.14 -0.97
C SER A 276 -33.16 -12.25 -2.03
N ILE A 277 -33.46 -13.48 -1.64
CA ILE A 277 -33.53 -14.62 -2.58
C ILE A 277 -34.99 -14.96 -2.88
N GLU A 278 -35.29 -15.18 -4.16
CA GLU A 278 -36.60 -15.63 -4.64
C GLU A 278 -36.49 -16.95 -5.41
N LYS A 279 -37.57 -17.73 -5.41
CA LYS A 279 -37.75 -18.95 -6.21
C LYS A 279 -39.09 -18.88 -6.95
N PRO A 280 -39.27 -19.57 -8.08
CA PRO A 280 -40.57 -19.66 -8.73
C PRO A 280 -41.52 -20.53 -7.89
N ASP A 281 -42.77 -20.10 -7.80
CA ASP A 281 -43.88 -20.88 -7.28
C ASP A 281 -44.42 -21.83 -8.36
N VAL A 282 -45.41 -22.66 -8.02
CA VAL A 282 -46.08 -23.61 -8.93
C VAL A 282 -46.63 -22.90 -10.19
N ASP A 283 -47.08 -21.67 -10.03
CA ASP A 283 -47.60 -20.81 -11.12
C ASP A 283 -46.51 -20.05 -11.90
N GLY A 284 -45.23 -20.25 -11.56
CA GLY A 284 -44.09 -19.58 -12.19
C GLY A 284 -43.84 -18.14 -11.70
N ASN A 285 -44.62 -17.66 -10.73
CA ASN A 285 -44.42 -16.37 -10.08
C ASN A 285 -43.24 -16.42 -9.10
N TRP A 286 -42.45 -15.35 -9.02
CA TRP A 286 -41.31 -15.29 -8.11
C TRP A 286 -41.73 -14.94 -6.69
N VAL A 287 -41.42 -15.81 -5.74
CA VAL A 287 -41.76 -15.68 -4.33
C VAL A 287 -40.49 -15.80 -3.47
N SER A 288 -40.41 -15.04 -2.39
CA SER A 288 -39.28 -15.11 -1.45
C SER A 288 -39.09 -16.53 -0.89
N ILE A 289 -37.83 -16.94 -0.71
CA ILE A 289 -37.54 -18.27 -0.15
C ILE A 289 -38.03 -18.37 1.30
N THR A 290 -38.62 -19.49 1.69
CA THR A 290 -39.04 -19.74 3.08
C THR A 290 -38.05 -20.63 3.85
N ALA A 291 -37.20 -21.38 3.14
CA ALA A 291 -36.24 -22.32 3.71
C ALA A 291 -34.78 -21.91 3.40
N ALA A 292 -33.83 -22.32 4.25
CA ALA A 292 -32.40 -21.97 4.21
C ALA A 292 -31.59 -22.74 3.13
N ASP A 293 -32.19 -23.05 1.98
CA ASP A 293 -31.61 -23.99 1.00
C ASP A 293 -30.70 -23.32 -0.06
N ALA A 294 -30.66 -21.98 -0.12
CA ALA A 294 -29.89 -21.23 -1.12
C ALA A 294 -29.04 -20.11 -0.49
N GLN A 295 -27.82 -19.94 -0.99
CA GLN A 295 -26.90 -18.87 -0.58
C GLN A 295 -26.46 -18.02 -1.78
N VAL A 296 -26.09 -16.75 -1.52
CA VAL A 296 -25.39 -15.89 -2.48
C VAL A 296 -23.88 -16.00 -2.28
N VAL A 297 -23.14 -16.16 -3.36
CA VAL A 297 -21.70 -16.31 -3.47
C VAL A 297 -21.21 -15.32 -4.53
N GLY A 298 -20.98 -14.05 -4.17
CA GLY A 298 -20.42 -13.12 -5.16
C GLY A 298 -20.29 -11.67 -4.72
N ASN A 299 -19.27 -11.02 -5.28
CA ASN A 299 -19.07 -9.58 -5.30
C ASN A 299 -19.39 -9.04 -6.71
N THR A 300 -19.97 -7.84 -6.78
CA THR A 300 -20.52 -7.21 -8.00
C THR A 300 -19.48 -6.37 -8.77
N GLU A 301 -19.58 -6.32 -10.11
CA GLU A 301 -18.56 -5.83 -11.07
C GLU A 301 -18.24 -4.33 -11.04
N ILE A 302 -16.94 -3.96 -11.21
CA ILE A 302 -16.48 -2.64 -11.75
C ILE A 302 -15.15 -2.78 -12.53
N TYR A 303 -15.17 -2.31 -13.79
CA TYR A 303 -14.03 -1.99 -14.69
C TYR A 303 -13.29 -3.15 -15.41
N ASP A 304 -13.15 -2.96 -16.73
CA ASP A 304 -12.47 -3.68 -17.85
C ASP A 304 -11.87 -5.08 -17.63
N SER A 305 -12.57 -5.96 -16.91
CA SER A 305 -12.21 -7.39 -16.79
C SER A 305 -13.29 -8.34 -17.32
N GLY A 306 -14.35 -7.78 -17.93
CA GLY A 306 -15.49 -8.55 -18.42
C GLY A 306 -16.16 -9.39 -17.32
N ASN A 307 -16.76 -10.52 -17.72
CA ASN A 307 -17.50 -11.44 -16.85
C ASN A 307 -16.66 -12.14 -15.75
N LEU A 308 -15.36 -11.83 -15.64
CA LEU A 308 -14.41 -12.50 -14.75
C LEU A 308 -14.06 -11.68 -13.50
N TYR A 309 -14.64 -10.49 -13.33
CA TYR A 309 -14.44 -9.67 -12.14
C TYR A 309 -14.66 -10.42 -10.80
N PRO A 310 -15.71 -11.28 -10.64
CA PRO A 310 -15.89 -12.02 -9.40
C PRO A 310 -14.68 -12.87 -9.03
N TYR A 311 -13.99 -13.45 -10.03
CA TYR A 311 -12.75 -14.20 -9.82
C TYR A 311 -11.61 -13.29 -9.35
N LYS A 312 -11.39 -12.14 -10.02
CA LYS A 312 -10.38 -11.16 -9.61
C LYS A 312 -10.54 -10.79 -8.15
N VAL A 313 -11.74 -10.39 -7.74
CA VAL A 313 -11.98 -9.92 -6.37
C VAL A 313 -11.90 -11.06 -5.35
N TYR A 314 -12.40 -12.25 -5.69
CA TYR A 314 -12.27 -13.40 -4.81
C TYR A 314 -10.80 -13.76 -4.59
N ILE A 315 -10.01 -13.88 -5.66
CA ILE A 315 -8.57 -14.20 -5.59
C ILE A 315 -7.84 -13.12 -4.79
N THR A 316 -8.04 -11.84 -5.12
CA THR A 316 -7.36 -10.73 -4.45
C THR A 316 -7.70 -10.68 -2.97
N ASN A 317 -8.98 -10.75 -2.59
CA ASN A 317 -9.38 -10.75 -1.18
C ASN A 317 -8.90 -12.00 -0.44
N THR A 318 -8.89 -13.16 -1.11
CA THR A 318 -8.40 -14.40 -0.52
C THR A 318 -6.92 -14.29 -0.22
N LEU A 319 -6.12 -13.76 -1.14
CA LEU A 319 -4.67 -13.65 -1.01
C LEU A 319 -4.18 -12.41 -0.25
N SER A 320 -5.05 -11.45 0.08
CA SER A 320 -4.64 -10.19 0.73
C SER A 320 -4.88 -10.13 2.24
N PHE A 321 -5.86 -10.87 2.78
CA PHE A 321 -6.32 -10.67 4.15
C PHE A 321 -6.17 -11.93 5.03
N PRO A 322 -5.74 -11.76 6.29
CA PRO A 322 -5.74 -12.83 7.28
C PRO A 322 -7.15 -13.13 7.80
N MET A 323 -7.30 -14.31 8.41
CA MET A 323 -8.59 -14.86 8.86
C MET A 323 -9.34 -13.92 9.84
N ASN A 324 -8.63 -13.18 10.69
CA ASN A 324 -9.25 -12.24 11.64
C ASN A 324 -9.98 -11.10 10.93
N VAL A 325 -9.38 -10.51 9.89
CA VAL A 325 -9.98 -9.44 9.08
C VAL A 325 -11.16 -9.99 8.27
N LYS A 326 -11.01 -11.21 7.73
CA LYS A 326 -12.08 -11.88 6.98
C LYS A 326 -13.31 -12.16 7.82
N LYS A 327 -13.11 -12.63 9.06
CA LYS A 327 -14.21 -12.90 10.01
C LYS A 327 -14.89 -11.65 10.55
N SER A 328 -14.17 -10.53 10.69
CA SER A 328 -14.74 -9.31 11.26
C SER A 328 -15.24 -8.35 10.18
N PHE A 329 -14.33 -7.80 9.38
CA PHE A 329 -14.64 -6.76 8.41
C PHE A 329 -15.27 -7.32 7.14
N LEU A 330 -14.71 -8.39 6.54
CA LEU A 330 -15.31 -8.95 5.32
C LEU A 330 -16.63 -9.68 5.58
N ALA A 331 -17.00 -9.96 6.83
CA ALA A 331 -18.35 -10.40 7.15
C ALA A 331 -19.41 -9.37 6.71
N SER A 332 -19.09 -8.07 6.65
CA SER A 332 -20.00 -7.04 6.11
C SER A 332 -20.25 -7.18 4.60
N THR A 333 -19.40 -7.92 3.89
CA THR A 333 -19.55 -8.23 2.47
C THR A 333 -20.19 -9.60 2.24
N GLY A 334 -20.67 -10.27 3.30
CA GLY A 334 -21.19 -11.63 3.22
C GLY A 334 -20.13 -12.71 3.11
N HIS A 335 -18.86 -12.40 3.42
CA HIS A 335 -17.80 -13.40 3.46
C HIS A 335 -17.90 -14.25 4.72
N TYR A 336 -18.05 -15.56 4.55
CA TYR A 336 -17.98 -16.55 5.62
C TYR A 336 -16.96 -17.62 5.21
N ALA A 337 -16.04 -17.92 6.11
CA ALA A 337 -14.98 -18.88 5.85
C ALA A 337 -15.55 -20.28 5.58
N THR A 338 -15.36 -20.76 4.36
CA THR A 338 -15.64 -22.14 3.97
C THR A 338 -14.41 -22.99 4.27
N ARG A 339 -14.59 -24.17 4.88
CA ARG A 339 -13.49 -25.14 5.10
C ARG A 339 -13.49 -26.23 4.03
N THR A 340 -14.68 -26.65 3.60
CA THR A 340 -14.86 -27.66 2.56
C THR A 340 -15.85 -27.16 1.53
N HIS A 341 -15.37 -26.89 0.31
CA HIS A 341 -16.24 -26.53 -0.81
C HIS A 341 -17.23 -27.65 -1.13
N ASP A 342 -18.40 -27.25 -1.61
CA ASP A 342 -19.47 -28.13 -2.10
C ASP A 342 -19.99 -29.15 -1.07
N SER A 343 -19.87 -28.82 0.22
CA SER A 343 -20.35 -29.66 1.33
C SER A 343 -21.51 -29.03 2.09
N VAL A 344 -22.64 -29.74 2.19
CA VAL A 344 -23.80 -29.33 3.01
C VAL A 344 -23.43 -29.15 4.49
N GLY A 345 -22.40 -29.87 4.95
CA GLY A 345 -21.94 -29.83 6.33
C GLY A 345 -21.19 -28.55 6.70
N ASP A 346 -20.69 -27.79 5.72
CA ASP A 346 -19.81 -26.66 5.92
C ASP A 346 -20.46 -25.53 6.73
N GLU A 347 -19.74 -25.03 7.72
CA GLU A 347 -20.23 -23.97 8.61
C GLU A 347 -20.42 -22.65 7.87
N GLY A 348 -19.54 -22.33 6.92
CA GLY A 348 -19.63 -21.13 6.10
C GLY A 348 -20.86 -21.16 5.18
N PHE A 349 -21.15 -22.33 4.58
CA PHE A 349 -22.37 -22.55 3.80
C PHE A 349 -23.63 -22.31 4.63
N LYS A 350 -23.74 -22.98 5.78
CA LYS A 350 -24.90 -22.84 6.69
C LYS A 350 -25.06 -21.39 7.17
N ALA A 351 -23.95 -20.72 7.48
CA ALA A 351 -23.99 -19.33 7.91
C ALA A 351 -24.54 -18.40 6.83
N ARG A 352 -24.12 -18.56 5.56
CA ARG A 352 -24.64 -17.76 4.43
C ARG A 352 -26.12 -18.05 4.15
N CYS A 353 -26.53 -19.31 4.19
CA CYS A 353 -27.95 -19.69 4.06
C CYS A 353 -28.83 -19.05 5.14
N LYS A 354 -28.36 -19.00 6.38
CA LYS A 354 -29.09 -18.42 7.52
C LYS A 354 -29.42 -16.94 7.36
N ILE A 355 -28.63 -16.20 6.58
CA ILE A 355 -28.85 -14.77 6.34
C ILE A 355 -30.19 -14.53 5.63
N PHE A 356 -30.53 -15.39 4.68
CA PHE A 356 -31.72 -15.27 3.84
C PHE A 356 -32.88 -16.17 4.29
N GLU A 357 -32.70 -16.90 5.40
CA GLU A 357 -33.70 -17.81 5.94
C GLU A 357 -35.02 -17.08 6.25
N GLY A 358 -36.13 -17.68 5.81
CA GLY A 358 -37.47 -17.08 5.96
C GLY A 358 -37.73 -15.86 5.07
N GLY A 359 -36.93 -15.67 4.01
CA GLY A 359 -37.14 -14.62 3.01
C GLY A 359 -36.64 -13.26 3.48
N LYS A 360 -35.74 -13.26 4.46
CA LYS A 360 -35.16 -12.06 5.03
C LYS A 360 -34.36 -11.29 3.99
N ARG A 361 -34.41 -9.98 4.13
CA ARG A 361 -33.55 -9.04 3.41
C ARG A 361 -32.23 -8.92 4.14
N ALA A 362 -31.16 -8.85 3.38
CA ALA A 362 -29.80 -8.82 3.87
C ALA A 362 -29.06 -7.63 3.28
N GLN A 363 -28.39 -6.88 4.14
CA GLN A 363 -27.61 -5.71 3.74
C GLN A 363 -26.12 -6.06 3.71
N PHE A 364 -25.46 -5.62 2.65
CA PHE A 364 -24.03 -5.79 2.45
C PHE A 364 -23.39 -4.45 2.12
N LEU A 365 -22.20 -4.23 2.64
CA LEU A 365 -21.38 -3.07 2.30
C LEU A 365 -19.97 -3.56 1.99
N SER A 366 -19.55 -3.41 0.74
CA SER A 366 -18.26 -3.88 0.25
C SER A 366 -17.44 -2.74 -0.35
N ARG A 367 -16.11 -2.78 -0.15
CA ARG A 367 -15.20 -1.89 -0.87
C ARG A 367 -15.17 -2.34 -2.34
N LEU A 368 -15.32 -1.39 -3.25
CA LEU A 368 -15.16 -1.67 -4.68
C LEU A 368 -13.68 -1.82 -5.00
N ASP A 369 -13.33 -2.95 -5.60
CA ASP A 369 -11.95 -3.26 -5.98
C ASP A 369 -11.75 -2.96 -7.47
N PHE A 370 -10.98 -1.92 -7.76
CA PHE A 370 -10.62 -1.52 -9.12
C PHE A 370 -9.24 -0.85 -9.06
N ASP A 371 -8.53 -0.84 -10.17
CA ASP A 371 -7.08 -0.57 -10.20
C ASP A 371 -6.73 0.81 -9.63
N LEU A 372 -7.47 1.85 -10.04
CA LEU A 372 -7.36 3.22 -9.48
C LEU A 372 -7.84 3.37 -8.03
N GLY A 373 -8.60 2.40 -7.51
CA GLY A 373 -9.00 2.34 -6.11
C GLY A 373 -7.91 1.76 -5.21
N ASN A 374 -6.90 1.09 -5.79
CA ASN A 374 -5.82 0.45 -5.03
C ASN A 374 -4.59 1.35 -4.85
N GLN A 375 -4.59 2.56 -5.42
CA GLN A 375 -3.51 3.53 -5.24
C GLN A 375 -3.69 4.46 -4.02
N GLU A 376 -2.57 4.99 -3.53
CA GLU A 376 -2.50 5.70 -2.24
C GLU A 376 -2.72 7.22 -2.31
N LEU A 377 -2.97 7.79 -3.48
CA LEU A 377 -3.17 9.22 -3.72
C LEU A 377 -4.66 9.57 -3.84
N TYR A 378 -5.01 10.81 -3.50
CA TYR A 378 -6.34 11.34 -3.78
C TYR A 378 -6.47 11.63 -5.28
N LEU A 379 -7.63 11.31 -5.85
CA LEU A 379 -7.94 11.72 -7.20
C LEU A 379 -8.19 13.23 -7.22
N LEU A 380 -7.57 13.89 -8.21
CA LEU A 380 -7.77 15.30 -8.52
C LEU A 380 -9.25 15.70 -8.53
N ASN A 381 -9.53 16.90 -8.03
CA ASN A 381 -10.86 17.50 -8.11
C ASN A 381 -11.24 17.91 -9.54
N ASN A 382 -12.51 18.25 -9.75
CA ASN A 382 -13.09 18.61 -11.04
C ASN A 382 -13.00 17.50 -12.11
N LEU A 383 -13.12 16.24 -11.67
CA LEU A 383 -13.23 15.06 -12.53
C LEU A 383 -14.60 14.41 -12.36
N ASP A 384 -15.23 14.03 -13.46
CA ASP A 384 -16.43 13.22 -13.46
C ASP A 384 -16.06 11.73 -13.41
N LEU A 385 -16.65 10.98 -12.49
CA LEU A 385 -16.50 9.52 -12.44
C LEU A 385 -17.84 8.85 -12.74
N LEU A 386 -17.82 7.92 -13.69
CA LEU A 386 -18.96 7.07 -14.02
C LEU A 386 -18.64 5.63 -13.60
N PHE A 387 -19.45 5.07 -12.73
CA PHE A 387 -19.40 3.67 -12.32
C PHE A 387 -20.55 2.93 -13.00
N THR A 388 -20.21 1.89 -13.76
CA THR A 388 -21.17 0.96 -14.37
C THR A 388 -20.97 -0.39 -13.69
N ILE A 389 -21.99 -0.83 -12.96
CA ILE A 389 -21.93 -2.02 -12.12
C ILE A 389 -22.84 -3.09 -12.71
N TYR A 390 -22.28 -4.26 -13.05
CA TYR A 390 -23.07 -5.38 -13.55
C TYR A 390 -23.27 -6.47 -12.49
N LYS A 391 -24.46 -7.08 -12.51
CA LYS A 391 -24.79 -8.23 -11.68
C LYS A 391 -24.35 -9.48 -12.42
N ALA A 392 -23.52 -10.31 -11.78
CA ALA A 392 -23.22 -11.62 -12.32
C ALA A 392 -24.48 -12.49 -12.41
N ARG A 393 -24.46 -13.49 -13.30
CA ARG A 393 -25.59 -14.41 -13.52
C ARG A 393 -26.02 -15.07 -12.20
N ASP A 394 -27.32 -15.20 -11.99
CA ASP A 394 -27.88 -15.83 -10.79
C ASP A 394 -27.33 -17.25 -10.55
N SER A 395 -27.12 -18.01 -11.62
CA SER A 395 -26.55 -19.36 -11.55
C SER A 395 -25.07 -19.40 -11.16
N PHE A 396 -24.34 -18.31 -11.33
CA PHE A 396 -22.95 -18.17 -10.88
C PHE A 396 -22.89 -17.74 -9.42
N ILE A 397 -23.72 -16.76 -9.04
CA ILE A 397 -23.71 -16.21 -7.69
C ILE A 397 -24.50 -17.01 -6.69
N MET A 398 -25.12 -18.14 -7.05
CA MET A 398 -25.87 -18.95 -6.09
C MET A 398 -25.44 -20.40 -6.09
N GLN A 399 -25.54 -20.99 -4.91
CA GLN A 399 -25.28 -22.39 -4.69
C GLN A 399 -26.43 -23.01 -3.88
N THR A 400 -26.95 -24.14 -4.36
CA THR A 400 -27.80 -25.06 -3.61
C THR A 400 -27.12 -26.42 -3.54
N LEU A 401 -26.95 -26.94 -2.33
CA LEU A 401 -26.36 -28.26 -2.09
C LEU A 401 -27.44 -29.31 -1.78
N LYS A 402 -28.69 -29.01 -2.12
CA LYS A 402 -29.81 -29.93 -1.98
C LYS A 402 -29.75 -30.97 -3.09
N ALA A 403 -29.79 -32.24 -2.71
CA ALA A 403 -29.78 -33.34 -3.67
C ALA A 403 -30.97 -33.25 -4.63
N ASN A 404 -30.70 -33.37 -5.94
CA ASN A 404 -31.69 -33.34 -7.03
C ASN A 404 -32.55 -32.06 -7.10
N ASP A 405 -32.06 -30.92 -6.60
CA ASP A 405 -32.77 -29.65 -6.71
C ASP A 405 -32.61 -29.06 -8.12
N THR A 406 -33.70 -29.05 -8.89
CA THR A 406 -33.79 -28.40 -10.20
C THR A 406 -34.41 -27.00 -10.12
N THR A 407 -34.71 -26.52 -8.90
CA THR A 407 -35.32 -25.21 -8.68
C THR A 407 -34.35 -24.11 -9.09
N ARG A 408 -34.86 -23.16 -9.88
CA ARG A 408 -34.10 -21.96 -10.22
C ARG A 408 -34.29 -20.94 -9.09
N TYR A 409 -33.19 -20.47 -8.52
CA TYR A 409 -33.22 -19.35 -7.60
C TYR A 409 -32.84 -18.08 -8.36
N ARG A 410 -33.26 -16.91 -7.87
CA ARG A 410 -32.76 -15.60 -8.32
C ARG A 410 -32.43 -14.70 -7.15
N VAL A 411 -31.40 -13.87 -7.29
CA VAL A 411 -31.12 -12.80 -6.33
C VAL A 411 -31.89 -11.56 -6.76
N LYS A 412 -32.75 -11.09 -5.86
CA LYS A 412 -33.48 -9.83 -5.99
C LYS A 412 -32.73 -8.70 -5.30
N VAL A 413 -32.50 -7.64 -6.06
CA VAL A 413 -31.87 -6.41 -5.59
C VAL A 413 -32.97 -5.40 -5.25
N HIS A 414 -33.02 -4.94 -4.00
CA HIS A 414 -34.01 -3.97 -3.53
C HIS A 414 -33.46 -2.55 -3.46
N ASP A 415 -32.21 -2.40 -3.01
CA ASP A 415 -31.53 -1.11 -2.90
C ASP A 415 -30.05 -1.26 -3.26
N VAL A 416 -29.51 -0.26 -3.94
CA VAL A 416 -28.09 -0.19 -4.32
C VAL A 416 -27.63 1.26 -4.19
N LYS A 417 -26.58 1.48 -3.41
CA LYS A 417 -26.04 2.82 -3.16
C LYS A 417 -24.52 2.79 -3.21
N LEU A 418 -23.93 3.91 -3.58
CA LEU A 418 -22.48 4.07 -3.61
C LEU A 418 -22.08 5.13 -2.57
N TYR A 419 -21.12 4.81 -1.70
CA TYR A 419 -20.55 5.75 -0.75
C TYR A 419 -19.12 6.08 -1.16
N ALA A 420 -18.87 7.33 -1.55
CA ALA A 420 -17.55 7.82 -1.93
C ALA A 420 -17.01 8.77 -0.86
N LYS A 421 -15.76 8.58 -0.43
CA LYS A 421 -15.11 9.51 0.50
C LYS A 421 -14.60 10.75 -0.23
N MET A 422 -15.16 11.90 0.14
CA MET A 422 -14.79 13.22 -0.36
C MET A 422 -13.83 13.91 0.62
N ILE A 423 -12.85 14.62 0.06
CA ILE A 423 -11.78 15.30 0.80
C ILE A 423 -11.77 16.79 0.43
N ASP A 424 -11.79 17.63 1.45
CA ASP A 424 -11.60 19.07 1.34
C ASP A 424 -10.15 19.40 1.69
N VAL A 425 -9.43 19.99 0.73
CA VAL A 425 -8.00 20.29 0.84
C VAL A 425 -7.82 21.79 1.05
N GLN A 426 -6.88 22.17 1.90
CA GLN A 426 -6.58 23.57 2.21
C GLN A 426 -6.33 24.39 0.92
N SER A 427 -6.92 25.58 0.84
CA SER A 427 -6.89 26.42 -0.37
C SER A 427 -5.47 26.76 -0.84
N SER A 428 -4.53 26.97 0.08
CA SER A 428 -3.12 27.25 -0.25
C SER A 428 -2.46 26.07 -1.00
N LEU A 429 -2.73 24.84 -0.55
CA LEU A 429 -2.21 23.63 -1.20
C LEU A 429 -2.88 23.42 -2.56
N ASN A 430 -4.21 23.59 -2.65
CA ASN A 430 -4.92 23.53 -3.94
C ASN A 430 -4.30 24.49 -4.96
N LEU A 431 -4.08 25.76 -4.60
CA LEU A 431 -3.45 26.74 -5.49
C LEU A 431 -2.05 26.34 -5.93
N SER A 432 -1.24 25.77 -5.03
CA SER A 432 0.10 25.28 -5.37
C SER A 432 0.07 24.09 -6.33
N ILE A 433 -0.91 23.19 -6.17
CA ILE A 433 -1.12 22.05 -7.06
C ILE A 433 -1.55 22.55 -8.44
N TYR A 434 -2.49 23.49 -8.53
CA TYR A 434 -2.91 24.08 -9.82
C TYR A 434 -1.75 24.73 -10.58
N LYS A 435 -0.91 25.52 -9.90
CA LYS A 435 0.31 26.09 -10.50
C LYS A 435 1.32 25.05 -10.96
N THR A 436 1.32 23.87 -10.33
CA THR A 436 2.22 22.78 -10.70
C THR A 436 1.64 21.99 -11.88
N LEU A 437 0.32 21.81 -11.94
CA LEU A 437 -0.39 21.20 -13.07
C LEU A 437 -0.19 21.95 -14.38
N GLU A 438 -0.01 23.28 -14.33
CA GLU A 438 0.37 24.10 -15.50
C GLU A 438 1.72 23.70 -16.10
N LYS A 439 2.62 23.13 -15.29
CA LYS A 439 3.98 22.75 -15.72
C LYS A 439 4.11 21.25 -16.03
N GLN A 440 3.42 20.41 -15.27
CA GLN A 440 3.53 18.96 -15.34
C GLN A 440 2.23 18.28 -14.92
N PRO A 441 1.81 17.20 -15.59
CA PRO A 441 0.58 16.49 -15.24
C PRO A 441 0.70 15.80 -13.88
N ALA A 442 -0.44 15.57 -13.23
CA ALA A 442 -0.48 14.67 -12.08
C ALA A 442 -0.30 13.23 -12.54
N THR A 443 0.53 12.47 -11.82
CA THR A 443 0.87 11.10 -12.18
C THR A 443 0.39 10.13 -11.11
N TYR A 444 -0.35 9.11 -11.53
CA TYR A 444 -0.83 8.02 -10.70
C TYR A 444 -0.18 6.72 -11.17
N ALA A 445 0.68 6.14 -10.33
CA ALA A 445 1.16 4.78 -10.53
C ALA A 445 0.07 3.81 -10.07
N VAL A 446 -0.34 2.92 -10.95
CA VAL A 446 -1.45 2.00 -10.75
C VAL A 446 -0.98 0.58 -11.07
N ARG A 447 -1.46 -0.39 -10.27
CA ARG A 447 -1.36 -1.81 -10.57
C ARG A 447 -2.56 -2.17 -11.42
N LYS A 448 -2.38 -2.22 -12.74
CA LYS A 448 -3.44 -2.68 -13.64
C LYS A 448 -3.59 -4.18 -13.48
N THR A 449 -4.81 -4.67 -13.38
CA THR A 449 -5.08 -6.11 -13.30
C THR A 449 -5.91 -6.55 -14.49
N GLU A 450 -5.46 -7.59 -15.18
CA GLU A 450 -6.20 -8.21 -16.28
C GLU A 450 -6.43 -9.68 -15.96
N ILE A 451 -7.65 -10.15 -16.23
CA ILE A 451 -8.01 -11.56 -16.00
C ILE A 451 -8.46 -12.18 -17.31
N LYS A 452 -7.98 -13.38 -17.59
CA LYS A 452 -8.34 -14.18 -18.75
C LYS A 452 -8.72 -15.59 -18.33
N SER A 453 -9.55 -16.23 -19.12
CA SER A 453 -9.89 -17.63 -18.94
C SER A 453 -9.55 -18.45 -20.19
N CYS A 454 -9.23 -19.72 -19.98
CA CYS A 454 -8.97 -20.68 -21.05
C CYS A 454 -9.64 -22.00 -20.74
N PHE A 455 -10.49 -22.48 -21.64
CA PHE A 455 -11.10 -23.78 -21.54
C PHE A 455 -10.12 -24.89 -21.95
N ILE A 456 -9.97 -25.89 -21.09
CA ILE A 456 -9.19 -27.11 -21.32
C ILE A 456 -10.18 -28.27 -21.48
N SER A 457 -10.16 -28.89 -22.66
CA SER A 457 -11.06 -30.01 -22.97
C SER A 457 -10.69 -31.27 -22.18
N GLU A 458 -11.70 -32.10 -21.94
CA GLU A 458 -11.55 -33.45 -21.40
C GLU A 458 -10.49 -34.27 -22.17
N GLY A 459 -9.82 -35.18 -21.46
CA GLY A 459 -8.88 -36.13 -22.07
C GLY A 459 -7.48 -35.57 -22.31
N ARG A 460 -7.26 -34.26 -22.16
CA ARG A 460 -5.93 -33.63 -22.34
C ARG A 460 -5.01 -33.89 -21.14
N PHE A 461 -3.71 -33.98 -21.44
CA PHE A 461 -2.63 -34.06 -20.44
C PHE A 461 -1.72 -32.84 -20.44
N GLU A 462 -1.88 -31.95 -21.42
CA GLU A 462 -1.06 -30.75 -21.59
C GLU A 462 -1.88 -29.65 -22.27
N ILE A 463 -1.55 -28.40 -21.94
CA ILE A 463 -2.07 -27.21 -22.59
C ILE A 463 -0.95 -26.18 -22.75
N ASP A 464 -0.88 -25.58 -23.93
CA ASP A 464 -0.09 -24.39 -24.23
C ASP A 464 -1.05 -23.26 -24.59
N TYR A 465 -0.98 -22.14 -23.87
CA TYR A 465 -1.91 -21.03 -24.04
C TYR A 465 -1.20 -19.67 -23.99
N ASN A 466 -1.32 -18.88 -25.05
CA ASN A 466 -0.84 -17.51 -25.11
C ASN A 466 -1.83 -16.60 -24.37
N VAL A 467 -1.45 -16.14 -23.18
CA VAL A 467 -2.32 -15.34 -22.31
C VAL A 467 -2.28 -13.87 -22.70
N PHE A 468 -1.09 -13.27 -22.70
CA PHE A 468 -0.90 -11.84 -22.95
C PHE A 468 0.08 -11.64 -24.08
N SER A 469 -0.18 -10.71 -25.01
CA SER A 469 0.63 -10.58 -26.24
C SER A 469 1.43 -9.28 -26.33
N ALA A 470 1.06 -8.25 -25.56
CA ALA A 470 1.64 -6.92 -25.69
C ALA A 470 2.63 -6.60 -24.56
N THR A 471 2.25 -6.91 -23.32
CA THR A 471 3.00 -6.56 -22.12
C THR A 471 3.22 -7.80 -21.29
N ILE A 472 4.41 -7.90 -20.68
CA ILE A 472 4.74 -8.95 -19.72
C ILE A 472 4.23 -8.50 -18.34
N PRO A 473 3.38 -9.29 -17.68
CA PRO A 473 2.93 -8.98 -16.33
C PRO A 473 4.10 -8.99 -15.36
N ARG A 474 3.95 -8.26 -14.26
CA ARG A 474 4.84 -8.33 -13.10
C ARG A 474 4.65 -9.64 -12.34
N ARG A 475 3.39 -10.06 -12.20
CA ARG A 475 3.00 -11.26 -11.45
C ARG A 475 1.81 -11.91 -12.14
N MET A 476 1.77 -13.24 -12.12
CA MET A 476 0.64 -14.00 -12.61
C MET A 476 0.13 -14.94 -11.52
N THR A 477 -1.18 -14.97 -11.33
CA THR A 477 -1.87 -15.97 -10.49
C THR A 477 -2.70 -16.87 -11.40
N ILE A 478 -2.42 -18.18 -11.34
CA ILE A 478 -3.09 -19.20 -12.14
C ILE A 478 -3.87 -20.12 -11.21
N ALA A 479 -5.13 -20.38 -11.56
CA ALA A 479 -5.98 -21.30 -10.84
C ALA A 479 -6.89 -22.07 -11.81
N LEU A 480 -7.37 -23.24 -11.41
CA LEU A 480 -8.23 -24.09 -12.23
C LEU A 480 -9.58 -24.27 -11.54
N VAL A 481 -10.66 -24.25 -12.32
CA VAL A 481 -12.03 -24.48 -11.84
C VAL A 481 -12.77 -25.43 -12.78
N ALA A 482 -13.68 -26.24 -12.25
CA ALA A 482 -14.52 -27.10 -13.09
C ALA A 482 -15.35 -26.25 -14.05
N ASN A 483 -15.40 -26.60 -15.33
CA ASN A 483 -16.11 -25.79 -16.33
C ASN A 483 -17.61 -25.67 -16.02
N GLY A 484 -18.23 -26.72 -15.46
CA GLY A 484 -19.61 -26.66 -15.00
C GLY A 484 -19.84 -25.60 -13.90
N ALA A 485 -18.88 -25.40 -13.00
CA ALA A 485 -18.96 -24.38 -11.97
C ALA A 485 -18.76 -22.97 -12.55
N PHE A 486 -17.79 -22.81 -13.46
CA PHE A 486 -17.55 -21.57 -14.19
C PHE A 486 -18.78 -21.09 -14.97
N ASN A 487 -19.49 -22.02 -15.60
CA ASN A 487 -20.71 -21.72 -16.36
C ASN A 487 -21.96 -21.48 -15.50
N GLY A 488 -21.86 -21.67 -14.18
CA GLY A 488 -22.93 -21.46 -13.21
C GLY A 488 -23.82 -22.68 -13.03
N ASN A 489 -23.27 -23.74 -12.44
CA ASN A 489 -24.03 -24.89 -11.95
C ASN A 489 -24.32 -24.69 -10.45
N TYR A 490 -25.59 -24.66 -10.08
CA TYR A 490 -26.00 -24.42 -8.69
C TYR A 490 -25.45 -25.44 -7.68
N ALA A 491 -25.09 -26.65 -8.10
CA ALA A 491 -24.51 -27.66 -7.21
C ALA A 491 -23.02 -27.43 -6.91
N LEU A 492 -22.33 -26.62 -7.73
CA LEU A 492 -20.89 -26.44 -7.67
C LEU A 492 -20.54 -24.98 -7.33
N SER A 493 -19.55 -24.79 -6.47
CA SER A 493 -19.02 -23.46 -6.20
C SER A 493 -18.08 -23.01 -7.32
N PRO A 494 -18.29 -21.82 -7.93
CA PRO A 494 -17.37 -21.28 -8.92
C PRO A 494 -16.01 -20.89 -8.32
N PHE A 495 -15.88 -20.87 -6.99
CA PHE A 495 -14.65 -20.50 -6.28
C PHE A 495 -13.92 -21.72 -5.67
N ASN A 496 -14.25 -22.93 -6.12
CA ASN A 496 -13.55 -24.15 -5.74
C ASN A 496 -12.37 -24.40 -6.70
N PHE A 497 -11.19 -23.92 -6.31
CA PHE A 497 -9.97 -23.99 -7.13
C PHE A 497 -9.21 -25.29 -6.86
N LYS A 498 -9.54 -26.34 -7.61
CA LYS A 498 -8.94 -27.65 -7.48
C LYS A 498 -7.64 -27.75 -8.29
N PRO A 499 -6.67 -28.58 -7.87
CA PRO A 499 -5.43 -28.76 -8.62
C PRO A 499 -5.60 -29.58 -9.91
N PHE A 500 -6.67 -30.37 -10.04
CA PHE A 500 -6.92 -31.30 -11.16
C PHE A 500 -5.71 -32.16 -11.54
N ASP A 501 -4.96 -32.61 -10.53
CA ASP A 501 -3.74 -33.43 -10.66
C ASP A 501 -2.70 -32.83 -11.61
N ILE A 502 -2.56 -31.51 -11.57
CA ILE A 502 -1.52 -30.79 -12.27
C ILE A 502 -0.13 -31.22 -11.79
N ARG A 503 0.77 -31.46 -12.74
CA ARG A 503 2.14 -31.92 -12.54
C ARG A 503 3.15 -30.78 -12.61
N ASP A 504 2.95 -29.86 -13.54
CA ASP A 504 3.84 -28.71 -13.74
C ASP A 504 3.09 -27.52 -14.35
N VAL A 505 3.51 -26.32 -13.96
CA VAL A 505 3.02 -25.03 -14.47
C VAL A 505 4.22 -24.15 -14.75
N ALA A 506 4.40 -23.79 -16.01
CA ALA A 506 5.48 -22.93 -16.48
C ALA A 506 4.91 -21.74 -17.27
N VAL A 507 5.45 -20.55 -16.99
CA VAL A 507 5.14 -19.31 -17.71
C VAL A 507 6.35 -18.95 -18.57
N TYR A 508 6.13 -18.81 -19.87
CA TYR A 508 7.12 -18.32 -20.82
C TYR A 508 6.90 -16.83 -21.05
N ALA A 509 7.88 -16.01 -20.69
CA ALA A 509 7.81 -14.57 -20.87
C ALA A 509 9.20 -14.00 -21.16
N GLY A 510 9.32 -13.14 -22.17
CA GLY A 510 10.59 -12.46 -22.49
C GLY A 510 11.76 -13.40 -22.80
N GLY A 511 11.48 -14.56 -23.41
CA GLY A 511 12.49 -15.60 -23.71
C GLY A 511 12.95 -16.43 -22.50
N MET A 512 12.39 -16.18 -21.32
CA MET A 512 12.68 -16.90 -20.07
C MET A 512 11.48 -17.77 -19.66
N ILE A 513 11.75 -18.74 -18.80
CA ILE A 513 10.75 -19.66 -18.22
C ILE A 513 10.66 -19.41 -16.72
N TYR A 514 9.45 -19.30 -16.19
CA TYR A 514 9.16 -19.05 -14.79
C TYR A 514 8.18 -20.10 -14.23
N PRO A 515 8.50 -20.74 -13.09
CA PRO A 515 9.82 -20.74 -12.46
C PRO A 515 10.87 -21.42 -13.35
N ILE A 516 12.15 -21.03 -13.20
CA ILE A 516 13.27 -21.62 -13.96
C ILE A 516 13.41 -23.11 -13.65
N VAL A 517 13.27 -23.46 -12.36
CA VAL A 517 13.24 -24.85 -11.94
C VAL A 517 11.78 -25.32 -12.02
N PRO A 518 11.45 -26.26 -12.93
CA PRO A 518 10.08 -26.71 -13.10
C PRO A 518 9.55 -27.40 -11.85
N TYR A 519 8.23 -27.43 -11.71
CA TYR A 519 7.60 -28.20 -10.66
C TYR A 519 7.52 -29.68 -11.03
N LYS A 520 7.47 -30.53 -10.00
CA LYS A 520 7.23 -31.98 -10.13
C LYS A 520 6.16 -32.37 -9.12
N LEU A 521 4.94 -31.91 -9.39
CA LEU A 521 3.83 -31.99 -8.46
C LEU A 521 3.15 -33.35 -8.53
N ASP A 522 2.81 -33.87 -7.35
CA ASP A 522 1.99 -35.06 -7.17
C ASP A 522 1.14 -34.82 -5.92
N PHE A 523 -0.10 -34.35 -6.15
CA PHE A 523 -1.02 -34.02 -5.06
C PHE A 523 -1.47 -35.27 -4.29
N ALA A 524 -1.49 -36.45 -4.93
CA ALA A 524 -1.83 -37.70 -4.26
C ALA A 524 -0.76 -38.10 -3.24
N LYS A 525 0.52 -37.85 -3.53
CA LYS A 525 1.67 -38.12 -2.64
C LYS A 525 2.10 -36.94 -1.76
N ASP A 526 1.29 -35.89 -1.67
CA ASP A 526 1.59 -34.66 -0.91
C ASP A 526 2.83 -33.88 -1.38
N ILE A 527 3.21 -34.04 -2.65
CA ILE A 527 4.32 -33.33 -3.29
C ILE A 527 3.79 -32.05 -3.95
N TYR A 528 3.48 -31.05 -3.12
CA TYR A 528 3.00 -29.74 -3.58
C TYR A 528 3.47 -28.58 -2.69
N VAL A 529 4.38 -28.83 -1.74
CA VAL A 529 4.84 -27.81 -0.77
C VAL A 529 5.52 -26.63 -1.46
N ARG A 530 6.28 -26.87 -2.53
CA ARG A 530 7.02 -25.82 -3.23
C ARG A 530 6.12 -24.71 -3.79
N PRO A 531 5.11 -24.96 -4.64
CA PRO A 531 4.24 -23.89 -5.11
C PRO A 531 3.44 -23.20 -3.99
N PHE A 532 3.19 -23.89 -2.87
CA PHE A 532 2.59 -23.26 -1.69
C PHE A 532 3.54 -22.23 -1.04
N VAL A 533 4.84 -22.53 -0.90
CA VAL A 533 5.84 -21.58 -0.40
C VAL A 533 6.08 -20.47 -1.42
N ASP A 534 6.23 -20.82 -2.70
CA ASP A 534 6.44 -19.85 -3.79
C ASP A 534 5.28 -18.84 -3.86
N MET A 535 4.04 -19.25 -3.53
CA MET A 535 2.90 -18.34 -3.38
C MET A 535 3.11 -17.29 -2.27
N TYR A 536 3.62 -17.68 -1.10
CA TYR A 536 3.91 -16.73 -0.01
C TYR A 536 5.07 -15.79 -0.35
N GLU A 537 6.11 -16.31 -1.01
CA GLU A 537 7.27 -15.53 -1.47
C GLU A 537 6.84 -14.49 -2.52
N ALA A 538 6.09 -14.92 -3.54
CA ALA A 538 5.66 -14.06 -4.65
C ALA A 538 4.67 -12.94 -4.24
N LEU A 539 4.01 -13.09 -3.09
CA LEU A 539 3.13 -12.10 -2.48
C LEU A 539 3.85 -11.22 -1.45
N GLY A 540 5.18 -11.38 -1.29
CA GLY A 540 5.97 -10.64 -0.31
C GLY A 540 5.55 -10.90 1.14
N MET A 541 4.87 -12.02 1.40
CA MET A 541 4.35 -12.38 2.72
C MET A 541 5.28 -13.33 3.47
N ALA A 542 6.14 -14.03 2.75
CA ALA A 542 7.21 -14.80 3.35
C ALA A 542 8.06 -13.91 4.27
N ASN A 543 8.36 -14.41 5.48
CA ASN A 543 9.13 -13.70 6.49
C ASN A 543 8.54 -12.35 6.96
N SER A 544 7.24 -12.12 6.77
CA SER A 544 6.54 -10.92 7.23
C SER A 544 5.43 -11.27 8.25
N GLU A 545 4.94 -10.28 8.99
CA GLU A 545 3.74 -10.43 9.83
C GLU A 545 2.43 -10.45 9.01
N ARG A 546 2.50 -10.13 7.70
CA ARG A 546 1.35 -10.16 6.80
C ARG A 546 1.11 -11.59 6.32
N SER A 547 -0.14 -12.01 6.25
CA SER A 547 -0.52 -13.34 5.78
C SER A 547 -1.96 -13.38 5.28
N PHE A 548 -2.29 -14.47 4.60
CA PHE A 548 -3.66 -14.86 4.23
C PHE A 548 -4.05 -16.19 4.89
N ASP A 549 -5.32 -16.57 4.77
CA ASP A 549 -5.95 -17.68 5.50
C ASP A 549 -6.05 -19.00 4.70
N ILE A 550 -5.03 -19.33 3.91
CA ILE A 550 -4.98 -20.61 3.19
C ILE A 550 -4.00 -21.53 3.90
N THR A 551 -4.49 -22.63 4.46
CA THR A 551 -3.59 -23.66 5.02
C THR A 551 -3.02 -24.55 3.92
N LYS A 552 -1.92 -25.25 4.23
CA LYS A 552 -1.32 -26.24 3.33
C LYS A 552 -2.32 -27.34 2.93
N GLU A 553 -3.24 -27.71 3.82
CA GLU A 553 -4.28 -28.71 3.58
C GLU A 553 -5.39 -28.17 2.65
N GLN A 554 -5.76 -26.89 2.81
CA GLN A 554 -6.71 -26.23 1.91
C GLN A 554 -6.14 -26.05 0.51
N PHE A 555 -4.84 -25.76 0.41
CA PHE A 555 -4.14 -25.65 -0.87
C PHE A 555 -4.22 -26.94 -1.70
N LYS A 556 -4.27 -28.12 -1.06
CA LYS A 556 -4.40 -29.42 -1.73
C LYS A 556 -5.79 -29.65 -2.36
N SER A 557 -6.83 -29.03 -1.85
CA SER A 557 -8.21 -29.50 -2.05
C SER A 557 -9.15 -28.51 -2.75
N GLY A 558 -8.94 -27.20 -2.63
CA GLY A 558 -9.85 -26.20 -3.22
C GLY A 558 -9.36 -24.75 -3.21
N TRP A 559 -8.16 -24.49 -2.68
CA TRP A 559 -7.52 -23.17 -2.67
C TRP A 559 -6.14 -23.24 -3.34
N THR A 560 -6.05 -23.92 -4.49
CA THR A 560 -4.81 -24.06 -5.24
C THR A 560 -4.59 -22.85 -6.13
N PHE A 561 -3.65 -21.98 -5.75
CA PHE A 561 -3.21 -20.83 -6.55
C PHE A 561 -1.72 -20.93 -6.87
N PHE A 562 -1.37 -20.88 -8.15
CA PHE A 562 0.02 -20.78 -8.59
C PHE A 562 0.34 -19.31 -8.83
N VAL A 563 1.05 -18.69 -7.89
CA VAL A 563 1.48 -17.30 -8.01
C VAL A 563 2.93 -17.28 -8.48
N ILE A 564 3.16 -16.77 -9.68
CA ILE A 564 4.46 -16.76 -10.35
C ILE A 564 4.89 -15.29 -10.52
N PRO A 565 5.94 -14.85 -9.82
CA PRO A 565 6.54 -13.55 -10.03
C PRO A 565 7.35 -13.59 -11.32
N LEU A 566 7.20 -12.56 -12.13
CA LEU A 566 7.94 -12.37 -13.39
C LEU A 566 8.90 -11.18 -13.30
N THR A 567 8.92 -10.48 -12.17
CA THR A 567 9.80 -9.33 -11.90
C THR A 567 11.26 -9.71 -12.09
N SER A 568 12.09 -8.73 -12.46
CA SER A 568 13.53 -8.97 -12.61
C SER A 568 14.21 -9.35 -11.29
N THR A 569 13.66 -8.89 -10.16
CA THR A 569 14.15 -9.22 -8.81
C THR A 569 13.50 -10.48 -8.23
N LEU A 570 12.41 -10.97 -8.83
CA LEU A 570 11.47 -11.96 -8.26
C LEU A 570 10.78 -11.51 -6.95
N ASP A 571 11.06 -10.30 -6.48
CA ASP A 571 10.50 -9.75 -5.25
C ASP A 571 9.20 -8.96 -5.48
N ASP A 572 8.33 -8.95 -4.48
CA ASP A 572 7.19 -8.03 -4.42
C ASP A 572 7.64 -6.66 -3.90
N SER A 573 8.24 -5.86 -4.77
CA SER A 573 8.65 -4.49 -4.45
C SER A 573 7.51 -3.50 -4.67
N THR A 574 7.40 -2.50 -3.78
CA THR A 574 6.49 -1.36 -3.98
C THR A 574 6.93 -0.41 -5.10
N GLY A 575 8.12 -0.62 -5.67
CA GLY A 575 8.66 0.18 -6.76
C GLY A 575 7.94 -0.07 -8.08
N TYR A 576 7.91 0.97 -8.92
CA TYR A 576 7.46 0.85 -10.31
C TYR A 576 8.58 0.21 -11.13
N GLU A 577 8.30 -0.90 -11.82
CA GLU A 577 9.24 -1.51 -12.75
C GLU A 577 9.00 -1.00 -14.18
N LEU A 578 10.08 -0.96 -14.97
CA LEU A 578 9.96 -0.61 -16.38
C LEU A 578 9.06 -1.62 -17.10
N LEU A 579 8.10 -1.12 -17.88
CA LEU A 579 7.23 -1.95 -18.69
C LEU A 579 8.06 -2.74 -19.69
N ARG A 580 7.87 -4.06 -19.66
CA ARG A 580 8.51 -4.97 -20.62
C ARG A 580 7.48 -5.41 -21.64
N SER A 581 7.78 -5.13 -22.90
CA SER A 581 6.96 -5.60 -24.02
C SER A 581 7.29 -7.05 -24.35
N GLY A 582 6.27 -7.86 -24.61
CA GLY A 582 6.45 -9.24 -25.01
C GLY A 582 5.22 -10.11 -24.82
N THR A 583 5.28 -11.30 -25.41
CA THR A 583 4.26 -12.33 -25.26
C THR A 583 4.52 -13.15 -24.00
N THR A 584 3.45 -13.42 -23.27
CA THR A 584 3.41 -14.29 -22.09
C THR A 584 2.49 -15.47 -22.37
N SER A 585 3.04 -16.68 -22.28
CA SER A 585 2.28 -17.93 -22.47
C SER A 585 2.44 -18.86 -21.27
N ILE A 586 1.45 -19.72 -21.06
CA ILE A 586 1.44 -20.74 -20.01
C ILE A 586 1.52 -22.11 -20.68
N ARG A 587 2.39 -22.96 -20.14
CA ARG A 587 2.36 -24.40 -20.34
C ARG A 587 1.97 -25.07 -19.03
N ALA A 588 0.94 -25.90 -19.06
CA ALA A 588 0.55 -26.73 -17.92
C ALA A 588 0.48 -28.20 -18.34
N THR A 589 1.03 -29.08 -17.50
CA THR A 589 0.98 -30.53 -17.71
C THR A 589 0.34 -31.23 -16.53
N PHE A 590 -0.36 -32.34 -16.77
CA PHE A 590 -1.16 -33.05 -15.79
C PHE A 590 -0.70 -34.52 -15.65
N ASN A 591 -0.79 -35.08 -14.45
CA ASN A 591 -0.51 -36.50 -14.21
C ASN A 591 -1.66 -37.39 -14.69
N SER A 592 -2.90 -36.93 -14.54
CA SER A 592 -4.11 -37.56 -15.08
C SER A 592 -4.73 -36.72 -16.20
N ALA A 593 -5.49 -37.37 -17.08
CA ALA A 593 -6.28 -36.66 -18.08
C ALA A 593 -7.29 -35.71 -17.40
N ILE A 594 -7.56 -34.56 -18.03
CA ILE A 594 -8.60 -33.63 -17.60
C ILE A 594 -9.95 -34.36 -17.52
N PRO A 595 -10.70 -34.21 -16.40
CA PRO A 595 -11.93 -34.95 -16.16
C PRO A 595 -13.07 -34.57 -17.11
N GLU A 596 -14.12 -35.39 -17.10
CA GLU A 596 -15.34 -35.18 -17.89
C GLU A 596 -15.95 -33.80 -17.65
N GLY A 597 -16.37 -33.16 -18.74
CA GLY A 597 -16.92 -31.80 -18.72
C GLY A 597 -15.87 -30.69 -18.78
N GLY A 598 -14.57 -31.01 -18.72
CA GLY A 598 -13.49 -30.05 -18.90
C GLY A 598 -13.26 -29.08 -17.73
N VAL A 599 -12.17 -28.33 -17.83
CA VAL A 599 -11.68 -27.43 -16.78
C VAL A 599 -11.45 -26.05 -17.38
N GLU A 600 -11.80 -25.00 -16.65
CA GLU A 600 -11.47 -23.63 -17.01
C GLU A 600 -10.23 -23.18 -16.22
N MET A 601 -9.20 -22.71 -16.92
CA MET A 601 -8.02 -22.09 -16.32
C MET A 601 -8.24 -20.59 -16.22
N ILE A 602 -8.23 -20.07 -14.99
CA ILE A 602 -8.33 -18.64 -14.67
C ILE A 602 -6.93 -18.09 -14.46
N VAL A 603 -6.61 -17.00 -15.17
CA VAL A 603 -5.30 -16.36 -15.14
C VAL A 603 -5.47 -14.89 -14.83
N LEU A 604 -4.98 -14.47 -13.67
CA LEU A 604 -4.91 -13.06 -13.26
C LEU A 604 -3.49 -12.54 -13.46
N GLY A 605 -3.31 -11.59 -14.37
CA GLY A 605 -2.06 -10.88 -14.57
C GLY A 605 -2.09 -9.50 -13.91
N GLU A 606 -1.01 -9.15 -13.22
CA GLU A 606 -0.80 -7.81 -12.66
C GLU A 606 0.27 -7.08 -13.48
N PHE A 607 -0.03 -5.85 -13.86
CA PHE A 607 0.79 -5.01 -14.72
C PHE A 607 1.02 -3.66 -14.06
N ASP A 608 2.17 -3.07 -14.36
CA ASP A 608 2.47 -1.71 -13.97
C ASP A 608 1.78 -0.79 -14.99
N GLN A 609 1.12 0.28 -14.54
CA GLN A 609 0.55 1.28 -15.45
C GLN A 609 0.68 2.66 -14.83
N MET A 610 0.93 3.65 -15.68
CA MET A 610 0.94 5.05 -15.29
C MET A 610 -0.24 5.78 -15.94
N ILE A 611 -1.00 6.48 -15.12
CA ILE A 611 -2.10 7.35 -15.54
C ILE A 611 -1.68 8.79 -15.25
N MET A 612 -1.73 9.63 -16.27
CA MET A 612 -1.43 11.05 -16.20
C MET A 612 -2.69 11.87 -16.39
N ILE A 613 -2.87 12.89 -15.57
CA ILE A 613 -3.98 13.85 -15.68
C ILE A 613 -3.39 15.24 -15.84
N ASP A 614 -3.67 15.88 -16.98
CA ASP A 614 -3.16 17.21 -17.29
C ASP A 614 -3.96 18.34 -16.58
N TYR A 615 -3.52 19.58 -16.78
CA TYR A 615 -4.20 20.77 -16.28
C TYR A 615 -5.67 20.85 -16.70
N ASN A 616 -5.97 20.47 -17.95
CA ASN A 616 -7.31 20.48 -18.54
C ASN A 616 -8.15 19.23 -18.19
N ARG A 617 -7.65 18.37 -17.30
CA ARG A 617 -8.28 17.09 -16.91
C ARG A 617 -8.40 16.07 -18.04
N HIS A 618 -7.57 16.18 -19.08
CA HIS A 618 -7.38 15.08 -20.02
C HIS A 618 -6.57 13.97 -19.36
N ILE A 619 -7.04 12.75 -19.53
CA ILE A 619 -6.42 11.56 -18.99
C ILE A 619 -5.62 10.88 -20.09
N VAL A 620 -4.32 10.72 -19.86
CA VAL A 620 -3.40 9.98 -20.73
C VAL A 620 -2.90 8.76 -19.97
N SER A 621 -2.87 7.61 -20.64
CA SER A 621 -2.34 6.35 -20.10
C SER A 621 -1.19 5.89 -20.96
N ASP A 622 -0.14 5.34 -20.35
CA ASP A 622 1.06 4.89 -21.07
C ASP A 622 0.77 3.82 -22.15
N SER A 623 -0.25 2.99 -21.93
CA SER A 623 -0.72 1.99 -22.91
C SER A 623 -1.31 2.55 -24.21
N LYS A 624 -1.42 3.88 -24.34
CA LYS A 624 -1.88 4.58 -25.56
C LYS A 624 -0.75 5.38 -26.24
N LEU A 625 0.46 5.37 -25.68
CA LEU A 625 1.63 6.08 -26.20
C LEU A 625 2.52 5.21 -27.10
N SER A 626 2.16 3.94 -27.31
CA SER A 626 2.85 2.99 -28.20
C SER A 626 2.23 2.90 -29.59
#